data_AF-A0AAJ1U6K9-F1
#
_entry.id   AF-A0AAJ1U6K9-F1
#
_cell.length_a   1.000
_cell.length_b   1.000
_cell.length_c   1.000
_cell.angle_alpha   90.00
_cell.angle_beta   90.00
_cell.angle_gamma   90.00
#
_symmetry.space_group_name_H-M   'P 1'
#
loop_
_entity.id
_entity.type
_entity.pdbx_description
1 polymer ?
#
loop_
_entity_poly.entity_id
_entity_poly.type
_entity_poly.pdbx_seq_one_letter_code
_entity_poly.pdbx_strand_id
1 'polypeptide(L)'
;MSDENGEFLQLYADQLNFKALLSAGIIIAGLGVLNDVTITQASSVWELRSAAPEMTRREIFSRGMRIGRDHIASTIYTIVFAYAGTALGVLLLLSLYDRPIADVLSSDMLSEEVVRTLASAIGLVASVPITTAIAAATVAPPGAPPAAGKRALRGRGGSDVPPA
;
A
#
# COMPACT_ATOMS: atom_id res chain seq x y z
N MET A 1 -12.59 5.79 -29.35
CA MET A 1 -11.22 6.09 -28.84
C MET A 1 -10.40 4.83 -28.56
N SER A 2 -11.02 3.68 -28.28
CA SER A 2 -10.31 2.38 -28.17
C SER A 2 -10.00 1.73 -29.53
N ASP A 3 -10.78 2.05 -30.57
CA ASP A 3 -10.72 1.34 -31.86
C ASP A 3 -9.50 1.76 -32.71
N GLU A 4 -9.14 3.03 -32.72
CA GLU A 4 -8.00 3.55 -33.49
C GLU A 4 -6.65 2.99 -33.00
N ASN A 5 -6.49 2.87 -31.67
CA ASN A 5 -5.28 2.29 -31.08
C ASN A 5 -5.20 0.78 -31.31
N GLY A 6 -6.34 0.07 -31.29
CA GLY A 6 -6.40 -1.37 -31.55
C GLY A 6 -6.04 -1.71 -33.00
N GLU A 7 -6.51 -0.91 -33.95
CA GLU A 7 -6.22 -1.05 -35.38
C GLU A 7 -4.75 -0.71 -35.69
N PHE A 8 -4.20 0.35 -35.05
CA PHE A 8 -2.78 0.69 -35.14
C PHE A 8 -1.88 -0.39 -34.56
N LEU A 9 -2.25 -0.97 -33.41
CA LEU A 9 -1.50 -2.06 -32.80
C LEU A 9 -1.52 -3.33 -33.66
N GLN A 10 -2.62 -3.63 -34.37
CA GLN A 10 -2.66 -4.75 -35.33
C GLN A 10 -1.73 -4.51 -36.52
N LEU A 11 -1.61 -3.27 -37.01
CA LEU A 11 -0.74 -2.93 -38.14
C LEU A 11 0.76 -3.05 -37.80
N TYR A 12 1.13 -2.84 -36.54
CA TYR A 12 2.52 -2.91 -36.04
C TYR A 12 2.78 -4.12 -35.14
N ALA A 13 1.80 -5.03 -34.99
CA ALA A 13 1.84 -6.17 -34.08
C ALA A 13 3.06 -7.07 -34.29
N ASP A 14 3.53 -7.20 -35.54
CA ASP A 14 4.70 -8.00 -35.89
C ASP A 14 6.01 -7.47 -35.28
N GLN A 15 6.06 -6.18 -34.91
CA GLN A 15 7.22 -5.55 -34.27
C GLN A 15 7.06 -5.43 -32.74
N LEU A 16 5.88 -5.75 -32.20
CA LEU A 16 5.59 -5.61 -30.78
C LEU A 16 5.98 -6.86 -30.00
N ASN A 17 6.88 -6.68 -29.03
CA ASN A 17 7.19 -7.72 -28.08
C ASN A 17 6.09 -7.80 -27.01
N PHE A 18 5.08 -8.62 -27.27
CA PHE A 18 3.95 -8.87 -26.34
C PHE A 18 4.40 -9.32 -24.95
N LYS A 19 5.49 -10.10 -24.85
CA LYS A 19 6.04 -10.52 -23.57
C LYS A 19 6.58 -9.32 -22.78
N ALA A 20 7.29 -8.40 -23.44
CA ALA A 20 7.79 -7.18 -22.81
C ALA A 20 6.64 -6.24 -22.42
N LEU A 21 5.63 -6.09 -23.27
CA LEU A 21 4.46 -5.27 -23.00
C LEU A 21 3.65 -5.81 -21.80
N LEU A 22 3.41 -7.12 -21.76
CA LEU A 22 2.74 -7.79 -20.65
C LEU A 22 3.55 -7.63 -19.36
N SER A 23 4.87 -7.83 -19.42
CA SER A 23 5.76 -7.65 -18.27
C SER A 23 5.72 -6.21 -17.74
N ALA A 24 5.74 -5.21 -18.62
CA ALA A 24 5.61 -3.81 -18.25
C ALA A 24 4.26 -3.52 -17.59
N GLY A 25 3.16 -4.03 -18.16
CA GLY A 25 1.82 -3.90 -17.58
C GLY A 25 1.72 -4.49 -16.18
N ILE A 26 2.31 -5.67 -15.96
CA ILE A 26 2.33 -6.34 -14.64
C ILE A 26 3.15 -5.53 -13.63
N ILE A 27 4.32 -5.02 -14.02
CA ILE A 27 5.17 -4.19 -13.15
C ILE A 27 4.42 -2.90 -12.76
N ILE A 28 3.79 -2.22 -13.72
CA ILE A 28 3.04 -0.98 -13.46
C ILE A 28 1.85 -1.26 -12.54
N ALA A 29 1.10 -2.32 -12.77
CA ALA A 29 -0.01 -2.73 -11.91
C ALA A 29 0.48 -3.01 -10.47
N GLY A 30 1.56 -3.79 -10.33
CA GLY A 30 2.16 -4.11 -9.03
C GLY A 30 2.67 -2.87 -8.30
N LEU A 31 3.34 -1.95 -9.01
CA LEU A 31 3.80 -0.68 -8.45
C LEU A 31 2.63 0.20 -7.97
N GLY A 32 1.53 0.24 -8.72
CA GLY A 32 0.34 0.98 -8.33
C GLY A 32 -0.24 0.50 -7.01
N VAL A 33 -0.41 -0.82 -6.87
CA VAL A 33 -0.92 -1.43 -5.64
C VAL A 33 0.06 -1.24 -4.46
N LEU A 34 1.36 -1.41 -4.71
CA LEU A 34 2.38 -1.18 -3.68
C LEU A 34 2.42 0.28 -3.23
N ASN A 35 2.32 1.23 -4.16
CA ASN A 35 2.28 2.66 -3.83
C ASN A 35 1.05 3.01 -2.98
N ASP A 36 -0.12 2.49 -3.33
CA ASP A 36 -1.36 2.70 -2.57
C ASP A 36 -1.23 2.21 -1.12
N VAL A 37 -0.77 0.97 -0.94
CA VAL A 37 -0.59 0.39 0.40
C VAL A 37 0.50 1.12 1.18
N THR A 38 1.66 1.38 0.57
CA THR A 38 2.81 1.98 1.28
C THR A 38 2.52 3.43 1.70
N ILE A 39 1.91 4.24 0.84
CA ILE A 39 1.53 5.62 1.18
C ILE A 39 0.49 5.62 2.32
N THR A 40 -0.55 4.80 2.20
CA THR A 40 -1.60 4.71 3.21
C THR A 40 -1.04 4.25 4.57
N GLN A 41 -0.12 3.28 4.56
CA GLN A 41 0.53 2.80 5.77
C GLN A 41 1.45 3.84 6.40
N ALA A 42 2.29 4.51 5.61
CA ALA A 42 3.18 5.55 6.11
C ALA A 42 2.39 6.71 6.73
N SER A 43 1.32 7.16 6.06
CA SER A 43 0.42 8.20 6.57
C SER A 43 -0.24 7.79 7.88
N SER A 44 -0.74 6.56 7.97
CA SER A 44 -1.35 6.02 9.19
C SER A 44 -0.38 6.01 10.37
N VAL A 45 0.88 5.62 10.13
CA VAL A 45 1.94 5.61 11.16
C VAL A 45 2.31 7.03 11.57
N TRP A 46 2.39 7.97 10.62
CA TRP A 46 2.65 9.37 10.91
C TRP A 46 1.55 9.98 11.77
N GLU A 47 0.28 9.75 11.45
CA GLU A 47 -0.86 10.23 12.23
C GLU A 47 -0.85 9.62 13.64
N LEU A 48 -0.56 8.32 13.76
CA LEU A 48 -0.36 7.64 15.04
C LEU A 48 0.74 8.29 15.89
N ARG A 49 1.87 8.65 15.27
CA ARG A 49 2.99 9.33 15.97
C ARG A 49 2.61 10.74 16.42
N SER A 50 1.92 11.47 15.57
CA SER A 50 1.47 12.84 15.85
C SER A 50 0.43 12.88 16.97
N ALA A 51 -0.52 11.94 16.98
CA ALA A 51 -1.57 11.84 17.99
C ALA A 51 -1.05 11.35 19.36
N ALA A 52 0.02 10.54 19.39
CA ALA A 52 0.61 10.02 20.62
C ALA A 52 2.15 10.12 20.60
N PRO A 53 2.71 11.34 20.79
CA PRO A 53 4.16 11.58 20.71
C PRO A 53 5.00 10.76 21.69
N GLU A 54 4.41 10.43 22.85
CA GLU A 54 5.05 9.69 23.94
C GLU A 54 5.18 8.18 23.68
N MET A 55 4.45 7.63 22.68
CA MET A 55 4.52 6.20 22.38
C MET A 55 5.93 5.79 21.94
N THR A 56 6.39 4.62 22.37
CA THR A 56 7.64 4.06 21.87
C THR A 56 7.49 3.61 20.41
N ARG A 57 8.61 3.52 19.68
CA ARG A 57 8.62 3.01 18.30
C ARG A 57 8.00 1.62 18.18
N ARG A 58 8.18 0.76 19.19
CA ARG A 58 7.61 -0.59 19.24
C ARG A 58 6.09 -0.55 19.35
N GLU A 59 5.55 0.34 20.17
CA GLU A 59 4.10 0.51 20.31
C GLU A 59 3.50 1.06 19.02
N ILE A 60 4.16 2.03 18.37
CA ILE A 60 3.74 2.56 17.08
C ILE A 60 3.73 1.47 16.01
N PHE A 61 4.81 0.68 15.93
CA PHE A 61 4.86 -0.47 15.03
C PHE A 61 3.71 -1.44 15.28
N SER A 62 3.49 -1.86 16.54
CA SER A 62 2.43 -2.80 16.88
C SER A 62 1.04 -2.26 16.57
N ARG A 63 0.77 -0.97 16.82
CA ARG A 63 -0.53 -0.36 16.52
C ARG A 63 -0.72 -0.15 15.02
N GLY A 64 0.31 0.31 14.32
CA GLY A 64 0.32 0.45 12.86
C GLY A 64 0.09 -0.89 12.16
N MET A 65 0.69 -1.98 12.65
CA MET A 65 0.46 -3.33 12.11
C MET A 65 -0.99 -3.81 12.20
N ARG A 66 -1.76 -3.36 13.20
CA ARG A 66 -3.19 -3.70 13.28
C ARG A 66 -3.97 -2.97 12.19
N ILE A 67 -3.72 -1.67 11.99
CA ILE A 67 -4.31 -0.88 10.91
C ILE A 67 -3.96 -1.50 9.55
N GLY A 68 -2.68 -1.83 9.35
CA GLY A 68 -2.20 -2.43 8.13
C GLY A 68 -2.84 -3.78 7.81
N ARG A 69 -3.09 -4.61 8.83
CA ARG A 69 -3.81 -5.89 8.67
C ARG A 69 -5.25 -5.68 8.21
N ASP A 70 -5.96 -4.74 8.83
CA ASP A 70 -7.36 -4.47 8.48
C ASP A 70 -7.47 -3.92 7.05
N HIS A 71 -6.56 -3.01 6.68
CA HIS A 71 -6.48 -2.45 5.34
C HIS A 71 -6.17 -3.51 4.28
N ILE A 72 -5.12 -4.31 4.48
CA ILE A 72 -4.71 -5.30 3.48
C ILE A 72 -5.72 -6.43 3.31
N ALA A 73 -6.44 -6.81 4.38
CA ALA A 73 -7.53 -7.77 4.27
C ALA A 73 -8.61 -7.25 3.30
N SER A 74 -9.00 -5.98 3.43
CA SER A 74 -9.92 -5.32 2.50
C SER A 74 -9.39 -5.29 1.06
N THR A 75 -8.14 -4.86 0.87
CA THR A 75 -7.49 -4.82 -0.46
C THR A 75 -7.46 -6.20 -1.14
N ILE A 76 -7.12 -7.25 -0.39
CA ILE A 76 -7.10 -8.62 -0.90
C ILE A 76 -8.50 -9.05 -1.34
N TYR A 77 -9.55 -8.77 -0.56
CA TYR A 77 -10.92 -9.10 -0.97
C TYR A 77 -11.32 -8.42 -2.28
N THR A 78 -10.95 -7.15 -2.46
CA THR A 78 -11.19 -6.45 -3.73
C THR A 78 -10.46 -7.09 -4.89
N ILE A 79 -9.18 -7.45 -4.73
CA ILE A 79 -8.38 -8.11 -5.77
C ILE A 79 -8.97 -9.48 -6.14
N VAL A 80 -9.32 -10.29 -5.13
CA VAL A 80 -9.91 -11.61 -5.34
C VAL A 80 -11.22 -11.49 -6.12
N PHE A 81 -12.09 -10.55 -5.79
CA PHE A 81 -13.33 -10.33 -6.55
C PHE A 81 -13.09 -9.82 -7.95
N ALA A 82 -12.13 -8.91 -8.14
CA ALA A 82 -11.77 -8.43 -9.47
C ALA A 82 -11.25 -9.59 -10.35
N TYR A 83 -10.37 -10.43 -9.82
CA TYR A 83 -9.84 -11.60 -10.52
C TYR A 83 -10.92 -12.64 -10.80
N ALA A 84 -11.77 -12.96 -9.82
CA ALA A 84 -12.89 -13.87 -10.03
C ALA A 84 -13.83 -13.35 -11.12
N GLY A 85 -14.13 -12.05 -11.11
CA GLY A 85 -14.96 -11.38 -12.11
C GLY A 85 -14.38 -11.46 -13.53
N THR A 86 -13.09 -11.21 -13.70
CA THR A 86 -12.43 -11.33 -15.02
C THR A 86 -12.23 -12.78 -15.46
N ALA A 87 -12.08 -13.72 -14.51
CA ALA A 87 -11.93 -15.14 -14.78
C ALA A 87 -13.26 -15.86 -15.03
N LEU A 88 -14.43 -15.22 -14.87
CA LEU A 88 -15.75 -15.86 -15.00
C LEU A 88 -15.92 -16.66 -16.30
N GLY A 89 -15.48 -16.12 -17.43
CA GLY A 89 -15.57 -16.82 -18.73
C GLY A 89 -14.73 -18.09 -18.77
N VAL A 90 -13.52 -18.06 -18.21
CA VAL A 90 -12.63 -19.23 -18.10
C VAL A 90 -13.21 -20.25 -17.13
N LEU A 91 -13.72 -19.80 -15.97
CA LEU A 91 -14.38 -20.67 -15.00
C LEU A 91 -15.63 -21.36 -15.57
N LEU A 92 -16.41 -20.66 -16.39
CA LEU A 92 -17.56 -21.23 -17.10
C LEU A 92 -17.13 -22.26 -18.14
N LEU A 93 -16.10 -21.96 -18.94
CA LEU A 93 -15.57 -22.91 -19.92
C LEU A 93 -15.04 -24.18 -19.25
N LEU A 94 -14.32 -24.04 -18.13
CA LEU A 94 -13.86 -25.17 -17.31
C LEU A 94 -15.03 -26.02 -16.80
N SER A 95 -16.09 -25.36 -16.32
CA SER A 95 -17.32 -26.03 -15.86
C SER A 95 -18.00 -26.82 -16.97
N LEU A 96 -18.00 -26.30 -18.21
CA LEU A 96 -18.60 -26.97 -19.37
C LEU A 96 -17.77 -28.14 -19.92
N TYR A 97 -16.44 -28.04 -19.86
CA TYR A 97 -15.53 -29.04 -20.42
C TYR A 97 -15.25 -30.24 -19.51
N ASP A 98 -15.72 -30.22 -18.25
CA ASP A 98 -15.56 -31.26 -17.22
C ASP A 98 -14.13 -31.83 -17.13
N ARG A 99 -13.14 -30.95 -17.33
CA ARG A 99 -11.71 -31.30 -17.29
C ARG A 99 -11.26 -31.41 -15.83
N PRO A 100 -10.45 -32.43 -15.47
CA PRO A 100 -9.88 -32.52 -14.14
C PRO A 100 -9.07 -31.26 -13.81
N ILE A 101 -9.39 -30.60 -12.69
CA ILE A 101 -8.69 -29.37 -12.24
C ILE A 101 -7.17 -29.60 -12.14
N ALA A 102 -6.75 -30.81 -11.78
CA ALA A 102 -5.34 -31.19 -11.68
C ALA A 102 -4.60 -31.07 -13.04
N ASP A 103 -5.23 -31.44 -14.14
CA ASP A 103 -4.63 -31.34 -15.49
C ASP A 103 -4.45 -29.87 -15.89
N VAL A 104 -5.41 -29.03 -15.52
CA VAL A 104 -5.39 -27.60 -15.84
C VAL A 104 -4.32 -26.87 -15.01
N LEU A 105 -4.23 -27.18 -13.71
CA LEU A 105 -3.19 -26.63 -12.82
C LEU A 105 -1.78 -27.06 -13.22
N SER A 106 -1.63 -28.27 -13.75
CA SER A 106 -0.35 -28.81 -14.20
C SER A 106 0.09 -28.26 -15.57
N SER A 107 -0.72 -27.41 -16.21
CA SER A 107 -0.32 -26.73 -17.44
C SER A 107 0.73 -25.66 -17.16
N ASP A 108 1.72 -25.55 -18.04
CA ASP A 108 2.81 -24.56 -17.91
C ASP A 108 2.27 -23.13 -17.75
N MET A 109 1.23 -22.78 -18.51
CA MET A 109 0.60 -21.46 -18.49
C MET A 109 -0.06 -21.15 -17.13
N LEU A 110 -0.86 -22.07 -16.56
CA LEU A 110 -1.48 -21.82 -15.27
C LEU A 110 -0.49 -21.91 -14.11
N SER A 111 0.48 -22.82 -14.19
CA SER A 111 1.54 -22.92 -13.19
C SER A 111 2.34 -21.61 -13.09
N GLU A 112 2.72 -21.02 -14.21
CA GLU A 112 3.40 -19.72 -14.25
C GLU A 112 2.53 -18.62 -13.61
N GLU A 113 1.24 -18.58 -13.93
CA GLU A 113 0.31 -17.57 -13.42
C GLU A 113 0.06 -17.71 -11.91
N VAL A 114 -0.05 -18.94 -11.41
CA VAL A 114 -0.20 -19.21 -9.97
C VAL A 114 1.04 -18.75 -9.22
N VAL A 115 2.24 -19.15 -9.67
CA VAL A 115 3.50 -18.75 -9.02
C VAL A 115 3.65 -17.22 -9.05
N ARG A 116 3.36 -16.58 -10.18
CA ARG A 116 3.38 -15.12 -10.33
C ARG A 116 2.42 -14.43 -9.36
N THR A 117 1.20 -14.92 -9.26
CA THR A 117 0.17 -14.40 -8.35
C THR A 117 0.59 -14.54 -6.89
N LEU A 118 1.13 -15.71 -6.51
CA LEU A 118 1.63 -15.96 -5.16
C LEU A 118 2.82 -15.05 -4.81
N ALA A 119 3.78 -14.90 -5.72
CA ALA A 119 4.92 -14.00 -5.52
C ALA A 119 4.45 -12.55 -5.32
N SER A 120 3.47 -12.11 -6.12
CA SER A 120 2.87 -10.78 -6.03
C SER A 120 2.13 -10.57 -4.71
N ALA A 121 1.34 -11.55 -4.27
CA ALA A 121 0.63 -11.52 -3.00
C ALA A 121 1.58 -11.47 -1.80
N ILE A 122 2.68 -12.24 -1.82
CA ILE A 122 3.72 -12.19 -0.78
C ILE A 122 4.36 -10.80 -0.72
N GLY A 123 4.72 -10.23 -1.88
CA GLY A 123 5.28 -8.88 -1.95
C GLY A 123 4.32 -7.82 -1.39
N LEU A 124 3.04 -7.91 -1.73
CA LEU A 124 2.00 -7.03 -1.21
C LEU A 124 1.86 -7.16 0.32
N VAL A 125 1.78 -8.38 0.85
CA VAL A 125 1.67 -8.63 2.30
C VAL A 125 2.91 -8.19 3.05
N ALA A 126 4.10 -8.38 2.47
CA ALA A 126 5.36 -7.93 3.05
C ALA A 126 5.51 -6.40 3.05
N SER A 127 4.86 -5.68 2.12
CA SER A 127 4.95 -4.22 2.04
C SER A 127 4.45 -3.52 3.30
N VAL A 128 3.42 -4.06 3.97
CA VAL A 128 2.85 -3.52 5.21
C VAL A 128 3.88 -3.52 6.35
N PRO A 129 4.41 -4.67 6.82
CA PRO A 129 5.37 -4.68 7.92
C PRO A 129 6.65 -3.93 7.58
N ILE A 130 7.13 -3.98 6.33
CA ILE A 130 8.33 -3.24 5.92
C ILE A 130 8.10 -1.73 6.05
N THR A 131 7.00 -1.23 5.50
CA THR A 131 6.68 0.20 5.54
C THR A 131 6.42 0.67 6.96
N THR A 132 5.64 -0.10 7.73
CA THR A 132 5.35 0.23 9.13
C THR A 132 6.64 0.25 9.96
N ALA A 133 7.57 -0.69 9.76
CA ALA A 133 8.85 -0.72 10.47
C ALA A 133 9.71 0.50 10.12
N ILE A 134 9.82 0.83 8.83
CA ILE A 134 10.59 2.00 8.38
C ILE A 134 9.98 3.28 8.95
N ALA A 135 8.67 3.48 8.81
CA ALA A 135 7.99 4.67 9.31
C ALA A 135 8.08 4.79 10.84
N ALA A 136 7.88 3.70 11.59
CA ALA A 136 8.02 3.73 13.04
C ALA A 136 9.45 4.04 13.49
N ALA A 137 10.47 3.70 12.68
CA ALA A 137 11.86 4.03 12.96
C ALA A 137 12.22 5.49 12.64
N THR A 138 11.65 6.07 11.58
CA THR A 138 12.05 7.38 11.05
C THR A 138 11.17 8.55 11.48
N VAL A 139 9.89 8.34 11.76
CA VAL A 139 8.98 9.45 12.09
C VAL A 139 9.25 9.99 13.50
N ALA A 140 9.60 11.27 13.58
CA ALA A 140 9.83 11.98 14.83
C ALA A 140 8.50 12.48 15.44
N PRO A 141 8.41 12.59 16.78
CA PRO A 141 7.27 13.26 17.40
C PRO A 141 7.24 14.74 17.00
N PRO A 142 6.06 15.37 16.88
CA PRO A 142 5.97 16.82 16.69
C PRO A 142 6.79 17.54 17.75
N GLY A 143 7.66 18.47 17.34
CA GLY A 143 8.51 19.22 18.25
C GLY A 143 7.66 19.96 19.31
N ALA A 144 8.06 19.85 20.57
CA ALA A 144 7.36 20.50 21.68
C ALA A 144 7.16 22.01 21.39
N PRO A 145 6.01 22.61 21.75
CA PRO A 145 5.80 24.04 21.59
C PRO A 145 6.94 24.81 22.28
N PRO A 146 7.45 25.90 21.68
CA PRO A 146 8.50 26.69 22.30
C PRO A 146 8.05 27.11 23.69
N ALA A 147 8.83 26.73 24.71
CA ALA A 147 8.53 27.01 26.11
C ALA A 147 8.27 28.51 26.26
N ALA A 148 7.03 28.88 26.58
CA ALA A 148 6.66 30.25 26.91
C ALA A 148 7.56 30.70 28.08
N GLY A 149 8.55 31.53 27.76
CA GLY A 149 9.57 31.96 28.69
C GLY A 149 8.91 32.60 29.90
N LYS A 150 9.16 32.05 31.09
CA LYS A 150 8.77 32.58 32.41
C LYS A 150 9.45 33.91 32.76
N ARG A 151 9.68 34.78 31.78
CA ARG A 151 10.47 36.02 31.88
C ARG A 151 9.61 37.28 32.02
N ALA A 152 8.27 37.16 32.02
CA ALA A 152 7.35 38.30 32.14
C ALA A 152 6.79 38.55 33.55
N LEU A 153 6.99 37.64 34.53
CA LEU A 153 6.41 37.78 35.88
C LEU A 153 7.41 38.27 36.96
N ARG A 154 8.67 38.52 36.61
CA ARG A 154 9.71 38.96 37.57
C ARG A 154 10.04 40.47 37.51
N GLY A 155 9.21 41.27 36.83
CA GLY A 155 9.49 42.70 36.57
C GLY A 155 8.50 43.71 37.15
N ARG A 156 7.51 43.30 37.94
CA ARG A 156 6.46 44.23 38.48
C ARG A 156 6.33 44.26 40.01
N GLY A 157 7.41 43.93 40.72
CA GLY A 157 7.50 44.08 42.18
C GLY A 157 8.56 45.11 42.55
N GLY A 158 8.26 46.40 42.40
CA GLY A 158 9.18 47.49 42.72
C GLY A 158 8.44 48.81 42.88
N SER A 159 8.01 49.05 44.12
CA SER A 159 7.70 50.32 44.79
C SER A 159 7.68 51.62 43.95
N ASP A 160 6.49 52.17 43.77
CA ASP A 160 6.27 53.62 43.72
C ASP A 160 5.17 53.96 44.75
N VAL A 161 5.60 54.41 45.93
CA VAL A 161 4.74 55.05 46.93
C VAL A 161 5.04 56.55 46.84
N PRO A 162 4.06 57.41 46.48
CA PRO A 162 4.30 58.85 46.41
C PRO A 162 4.36 59.47 47.82
N PRO A 163 5.22 60.49 48.05
CA PRO A 163 5.25 61.21 49.31
C PRO A 163 4.05 62.18 49.43
N ALA A 164 3.67 62.42 50.69
CA ALA A 164 2.53 63.22 51.16
C ALA A 164 2.68 64.73 50.90
#